data_AF-A0A4V2ZZ26-F1
#
_entry.id   AF-A0A4V2ZZ26-F1
#
_cell.length_a   1.000
_cell.length_b   1.000
_cell.length_c   1.000
_cell.angle_alpha   90.00
_cell.angle_beta   90.00
_cell.angle_gamma   90.00
#
_symmetry.space_group_name_H-M   'P 1'
#
loop_
_entity.id
_entity.type
_entity.pdbx_description
1 polymer ?
#
loop_
_entity_poly.entity_id
_entity_poly.type
_entity_poly.pdbx_seq_one_letter_code
_entity_poly.pdbx_strand_id
1 'polypeptide(L)'
;MTSQCFTISLSAIQLGHRSEQGKRLDWIKPYTQGIYAYVTLKVGVEPTEPLRQALVALVRKEIGPIASPDFIQWAPVLPKTRSGKIMRRILRKIADGDYDNLGDVSTLADPRVVKELIGHRIAH
;
A
#
# COMPACT_ATOMS: atom_id res chain seq x y z
N MET A 1 3.29 0.47 31.61
CA MET A 1 4.34 1.12 30.78
C MET A 1 4.77 0.16 29.68
N THR A 2 4.01 0.09 28.59
CA THR A 2 4.48 -0.55 27.34
C THR A 2 4.07 0.38 26.21
N SER A 3 4.79 1.49 26.12
CA SER A 3 4.87 2.27 24.89
C SER A 3 5.51 1.38 23.84
N GLN A 4 4.73 0.51 23.22
CA GLN A 4 5.17 -0.21 22.03
C GLN A 4 5.32 0.86 20.94
N CYS A 5 6.55 1.36 20.84
CA CYS A 5 7.07 2.07 19.68
C CYS A 5 6.99 1.13 18.47
N PHE A 6 5.78 0.93 17.96
CA PHE A 6 5.55 0.48 16.60
C PHE A 6 5.99 1.63 15.70
N THR A 7 7.29 1.74 15.46
CA THR A 7 7.80 2.41 14.26
C THR A 7 7.43 1.53 13.07
N ILE A 8 6.13 1.45 12.77
CA ILE A 8 5.66 0.97 11.49
C ILE A 8 6.16 2.04 10.53
N SER A 9 7.19 1.72 9.76
CA SER A 9 7.59 2.59 8.66
C SER A 9 6.48 2.48 7.62
N LEU A 10 5.41 3.28 7.81
CA LEU A 10 4.32 3.55 6.87
C LEU A 10 4.93 4.29 5.66
N SER A 11 5.78 3.58 4.95
CA SER A 11 6.63 4.14 3.91
C SER A 11 5.89 4.26 2.58
N ALA A 12 4.70 3.64 2.47
CA ALA A 12 3.80 3.76 1.32
C ALA A 12 2.34 3.46 1.69
N ILE A 13 1.66 4.43 2.33
CA ILE A 13 0.22 4.59 2.05
C ILE A 13 0.15 5.17 0.64
N GLN A 14 -0.52 4.49 -0.27
CA GLN A 14 -0.70 4.99 -1.62
C GLN A 14 -2.18 4.96 -1.97
N LEU A 15 -2.71 6.15 -2.27
CA LEU A 15 -4.08 6.36 -2.73
C LEU A 15 -4.21 5.73 -4.12
N GLY A 16 -5.01 4.65 -4.24
CA GLY A 16 -5.31 4.01 -5.51
C GLY A 16 -6.37 4.80 -6.27
N HIS A 17 -6.25 4.91 -7.59
CA HIS A 17 -7.21 5.62 -8.44
C HIS A 17 -8.17 4.62 -9.07
N ARG A 18 -9.47 4.71 -8.73
CA ARG A 18 -10.51 4.06 -9.52
C ARG A 18 -10.65 4.79 -10.86
N SER A 19 -10.23 4.17 -11.97
CA SER A 19 -10.64 4.60 -13.31
C SER A 19 -11.98 3.95 -13.66
N GLU A 20 -13.10 4.62 -13.38
CA GLU A 20 -14.36 4.30 -14.03
C GLU A 20 -14.39 5.01 -15.39
N GLN A 21 -14.13 4.26 -16.46
CA GLN A 21 -14.48 4.72 -17.80
C GLN A 21 -16.01 4.73 -17.93
N GLY A 22 -16.57 5.94 -17.97
CA GLY A 22 -17.85 6.22 -18.61
C GLY A 22 -19.07 6.29 -17.69
N LYS A 23 -19.44 7.51 -17.27
CA LYS A 23 -20.68 8.20 -17.68
C LYS A 23 -20.91 9.49 -16.86
N ARG A 24 -20.86 10.62 -17.58
CA ARG A 24 -21.83 11.73 -17.61
C ARG A 24 -22.50 12.16 -16.28
N LEU A 25 -22.10 13.37 -15.84
CA LEU A 25 -22.81 14.32 -14.95
C LEU A 25 -23.00 13.89 -13.48
N ASP A 26 -22.04 14.27 -12.62
CA ASP A 26 -22.29 14.63 -11.20
C ASP A 26 -21.08 15.39 -10.64
N TRP A 27 -21.23 16.69 -10.36
CA TRP A 27 -20.14 17.59 -9.95
C TRP A 27 -19.86 17.63 -8.43
N ILE A 28 -20.41 16.72 -7.63
CA ILE A 28 -20.03 16.56 -6.22
C ILE A 28 -20.00 15.08 -5.86
N LYS A 29 -18.90 14.39 -6.20
CA LYS A 29 -18.50 13.20 -5.45
C LYS A 29 -17.20 13.53 -4.71
N PRO A 30 -17.18 13.60 -3.37
CA PRO A 30 -15.90 13.56 -2.67
C PRO A 30 -15.26 12.23 -3.06
N TYR A 31 -14.13 12.29 -3.76
CA TYR A 31 -13.34 11.12 -4.11
C TYR A 31 -12.87 10.45 -2.81
N THR A 32 -13.67 9.60 -2.19
CA THR A 32 -13.14 8.64 -1.21
C THR A 32 -12.49 7.53 -2.02
N GLN A 33 -11.28 7.84 -2.50
CA GLN A 33 -10.36 6.89 -3.09
C GLN A 33 -10.02 5.84 -2.02
N GLY A 34 -10.09 4.56 -2.38
CA GLY A 34 -9.72 3.50 -1.46
C GLY A 34 -8.24 3.60 -1.06
N ILE A 35 -7.96 3.47 0.23
CA ILE A 35 -6.61 3.58 0.77
C ILE A 35 -5.95 2.20 0.79
N TYR A 36 -4.91 2.04 -0.02
CA TYR A 36 -4.09 0.84 -0.04
C TYR A 36 -2.79 1.06 0.72
N ALA A 37 -2.54 0.25 1.75
CA ALA A 37 -1.36 0.34 2.58
C ALA A 37 -0.45 -0.89 2.40
N TYR A 38 0.80 -0.65 2.02
CA TYR A 38 1.85 -1.66 2.06
C TYR A 38 2.58 -1.57 3.40
N VAL A 39 2.58 -2.67 4.15
CA VAL A 39 3.16 -2.70 5.51
C VAL A 39 4.31 -3.68 5.57
N THR A 40 5.49 -3.17 5.94
CA THR A 40 6.67 -3.97 6.25
C THR A 40 6.78 -4.14 7.76
N LEU A 41 6.74 -5.38 8.23
CA LEU A 41 6.94 -5.70 9.64
C LEU A 41 8.42 -5.68 10.00
N LYS A 42 8.73 -5.38 11.27
CA LYS A 42 10.09 -5.53 11.79
C LYS A 42 10.42 -7.02 11.91
N VAL A 43 11.71 -7.35 11.85
CA VAL A 43 12.22 -8.71 12.01
C VAL A 43 11.69 -9.32 13.32
N GLY A 44 11.15 -10.54 13.25
CA GLY A 44 10.59 -11.26 14.39
C GLY A 44 9.13 -10.95 14.72
N VAL A 45 8.43 -10.16 13.89
CA VAL A 45 6.99 -9.93 14.01
C VAL A 45 6.26 -10.63 12.88
N GLU A 46 5.34 -11.52 13.25
CA GLU A 46 4.52 -12.28 12.29
C GLU A 46 3.24 -11.51 11.89
N PRO A 47 2.84 -11.57 10.60
CA PRO A 47 1.59 -10.99 10.15
C PRO A 47 0.40 -11.79 10.70
N THR A 48 -0.42 -11.15 11.53
CA THR A 48 -1.62 -11.77 12.12
C THR A 48 -2.83 -10.86 11.94
N GLU A 49 -4.04 -11.43 11.92
CA GLU A 49 -5.27 -10.64 11.79
C GLU A 49 -5.49 -9.66 12.97
N PRO A 50 -5.22 -10.01 14.25
CA PRO A 50 -5.26 -9.05 15.34
C PRO A 50 -4.31 -7.86 15.13
N LEU A 51 -3.11 -8.11 14.57
CA LEU A 51 -2.17 -7.05 14.25
C LEU A 51 -2.71 -6.15 13.14
N ARG A 52 -3.33 -6.71 12.10
CA ARG A 52 -3.98 -5.93 11.04
C ARG A 52 -5.04 -4.98 11.60
N GLN A 53 -5.92 -5.48 12.48
CA GLN A 53 -6.96 -4.66 13.11
C GLN A 53 -6.37 -3.56 14.00
N ALA A 54 -5.32 -3.88 14.76
CA ALA A 54 -4.60 -2.90 15.56
C ALA A 54 -3.98 -1.78 14.72
N LEU A 55 -3.45 -2.09 13.53
CA LEU A 55 -2.91 -1.10 12.60
C LEU A 55 -3.98 -0.16 12.07
N VAL A 56 -5.14 -0.68 11.66
CA VAL A 56 -6.27 0.15 11.21
C VAL A 56 -6.73 1.08 12.33
N ALA A 57 -6.91 0.52 13.55
CA ALA A 57 -7.31 1.29 14.72
C ALA A 57 -6.29 2.39 15.07
N LEU A 58 -4.99 2.09 14.97
CA LEU A 58 -3.93 3.06 15.18
C LEU A 58 -3.99 4.20 14.16
N VAL A 59 -4.08 3.89 12.86
CA VAL A 59 -4.17 4.92 11.82
C VAL A 59 -5.42 5.78 12.00
N ARG A 60 -6.55 5.15 12.33
CA ARG A 60 -7.81 5.86 12.61
C ARG A 60 -7.70 6.78 13.83
N LYS A 61 -6.93 6.40 14.84
CA LYS A 61 -6.71 7.19 16.04
C LYS A 61 -5.74 8.36 15.80
N GLU A 62 -4.63 8.11 15.10
CA GLU A 62 -3.56 9.10 14.92
C GLU A 62 -3.84 10.10 13.79
N ILE A 63 -4.42 9.65 12.68
CA ILE A 63 -4.68 10.49 11.50
C ILE A 63 -6.17 10.80 11.35
N GLY A 64 -7.03 9.83 11.66
CA GLY A 64 -8.47 9.99 11.58
C GLY A 64 -9.15 9.01 10.62
N PRO A 65 -10.50 9.00 10.58
CA PRO A 65 -11.27 8.09 9.73
C PRO A 65 -10.96 8.22 8.24
N ILE A 66 -10.61 9.42 7.78
CA ILE A 66 -10.30 9.69 6.36
C ILE A 66 -9.04 8.98 5.85
N ALA A 67 -8.12 8.62 6.75
CA ALA A 67 -6.85 7.97 6.39
C ALA A 67 -6.83 6.47 6.72
N SER A 68 -7.97 5.93 7.18
CA SER A 68 -8.06 4.52 7.55
C SER A 68 -7.85 3.65 6.30
N PRO A 69 -6.88 2.73 6.29
CA PRO A 69 -6.62 1.89 5.14
C PRO A 69 -7.76 0.89 4.93
N ASP A 70 -8.31 0.85 3.72
CA ASP A 70 -9.28 -0.16 3.30
C ASP A 70 -8.59 -1.51 3.07
N PHE A 71 -7.37 -1.46 2.51
CA PHE A 71 -6.55 -2.63 2.20
C PHE A 71 -5.19 -2.52 2.87
N ILE A 72 -4.77 -3.59 3.55
CA ILE A 72 -3.43 -3.72 4.14
C ILE A 72 -2.78 -4.96 3.56
N GLN A 73 -1.75 -4.77 2.75
CA GLN A 73 -0.92 -5.85 2.22
C GLN A 73 0.39 -5.92 2.98
N TRP A 74 0.71 -7.12 3.49
CA TRP A 74 2.02 -7.40 4.07
C TRP A 74 3.07 -7.45 2.95
N ALA A 75 4.09 -6.60 3.07
CA ALA A 75 5.14 -6.44 2.08
C ALA A 75 6.50 -6.43 2.79
N PRO A 76 7.13 -7.61 3.00
CA PRO A 76 8.43 -7.69 3.67
C PRO A 76 9.52 -6.97 2.87
N VAL A 77 9.38 -6.92 1.54
CA VAL A 77 10.27 -6.20 0.65
C VAL A 77 9.45 -5.24 -0.22
N LEU A 78 9.92 -3.99 -0.32
CA LEU A 78 9.34 -2.97 -1.18
C LEU A 78 10.24 -2.73 -2.40
N PRO A 79 9.67 -2.39 -3.57
CA PRO A 79 10.42 -2.13 -4.78
C PRO A 79 11.28 -0.88 -4.57
N LYS A 80 12.59 -1.07 -4.47
CA LYS A 80 13.57 0.00 -4.30
C LYS A 80 14.48 0.08 -5.51
N THR A 81 14.87 1.30 -5.88
CA THR A 81 15.93 1.52 -6.87
C THR A 81 17.27 1.04 -6.32
N ARG A 82 18.27 0.90 -7.19
CA ARG A 82 19.68 0.66 -6.77
C ARG A 82 20.22 1.73 -5.81
N SER A 83 19.62 2.91 -5.78
CA SER A 83 19.91 4.00 -4.82
C SER A 83 19.12 3.89 -3.51
N GLY A 84 18.32 2.84 -3.31
CA GLY A 84 17.52 2.60 -2.11
C GLY A 84 16.19 3.35 -2.03
N LYS A 85 15.83 4.15 -3.04
CA LYS A 85 14.58 4.92 -3.06
C LYS A 85 13.39 4.02 -3.40
N ILE A 86 12.28 4.17 -2.67
CA ILE A 86 11.05 3.40 -2.93
C ILE A 86 10.40 3.88 -4.22
N MET A 87 10.16 2.96 -5.16
CA MET A 87 9.49 3.23 -6.43
C MET A 87 7.96 3.19 -6.28
N ARG A 88 7.40 4.21 -5.63
CA ARG A 88 5.95 4.33 -5.36
C ARG A 88 5.05 4.24 -6.60
N ARG A 89 5.61 4.51 -7.79
CA ARG A 89 4.93 4.36 -9.09
C ARG A 89 4.46 2.93 -9.33
N ILE A 90 5.31 1.94 -9.04
CA ILE A 90 5.02 0.52 -9.22
C ILE A 90 3.94 0.08 -8.22
N LEU A 91 4.05 0.53 -6.96
CA LEU A 91 3.06 0.25 -5.93
C LEU A 91 1.65 0.73 -6.30
N ARG A 92 1.52 1.87 -6.99
CA ARG A 92 0.22 2.33 -7.55
C ARG A 92 -0.32 1.36 -8.58
N LYS A 93 0.49 1.07 -9.59
CA LYS A 93 0.10 0.19 -10.68
C LYS A 93 -0.34 -1.19 -10.17
N ILE A 94 0.34 -1.74 -9.18
CA ILE A 94 -0.07 -3.00 -8.53
C ILE A 94 -1.39 -2.83 -7.78
N ALA A 95 -1.58 -1.75 -7.02
CA ALA A 95 -2.82 -1.49 -6.28
C ALA A 95 -4.02 -1.24 -7.21
N ASP A 96 -3.80 -0.57 -8.34
CA ASP A 96 -4.81 -0.28 -9.36
C ASP A 96 -5.09 -1.51 -10.28
N GLY A 97 -4.34 -2.61 -10.11
CA GLY A 97 -4.47 -3.81 -10.95
C GLY A 97 -3.85 -3.71 -12.35
N ASP A 98 -3.19 -2.60 -12.68
CA ASP A 98 -2.54 -2.34 -13.98
C ASP A 98 -1.04 -2.69 -13.94
N TYR A 99 -0.73 -3.97 -13.72
CA TYR A 99 0.64 -4.47 -13.61
C TYR A 99 1.21 -5.03 -14.92
N ASP A 100 0.41 -5.06 -15.99
CA ASP A 100 0.91 -5.39 -17.33
C ASP A 100 1.67 -4.19 -17.95
N ASN A 101 1.37 -2.96 -17.50
CA ASN A 101 2.02 -1.74 -17.94
C ASN A 101 2.79 -1.02 -16.81
N LEU A 102 3.78 -1.71 -16.26
CA LEU A 102 4.66 -1.18 -15.22
C LEU A 102 5.70 -0.18 -15.76
N GLY A 103 5.83 0.00 -17.07
CA GLY A 103 6.87 0.83 -17.69
C GLY A 103 8.29 0.37 -17.34
N ASP A 104 9.24 1.31 -17.27
CA ASP A 104 10.64 0.97 -17.00
C ASP A 104 10.87 0.53 -15.54
N VAL A 105 11.35 -0.70 -15.39
CA VAL A 105 11.72 -1.36 -14.13
C VAL A 105 13.22 -1.70 -14.04
N SER A 106 14.02 -1.30 -15.04
CA SER A 106 15.46 -1.61 -15.12
C SER A 106 16.28 -1.02 -13.98
N THR A 107 15.76 0.04 -13.35
CA THR A 107 16.39 0.75 -12.23
C THR A 107 16.14 0.10 -10.86
N LEU A 108 15.30 -0.94 -10.79
CA LEU A 108 15.08 -1.70 -9.57
C LEU A 108 16.35 -2.44 -9.14
N ALA A 109 16.57 -2.50 -7.83
CA ALA A 109 17.61 -3.34 -7.25
C ALA A 109 17.24 -4.83 -7.39
N ASP A 110 15.96 -5.17 -7.17
CA ASP A 110 15.45 -6.53 -7.35
C ASP A 110 14.07 -6.50 -8.05
N PRO A 111 14.00 -6.88 -9.34
CA PRO A 111 12.74 -6.98 -10.06
C PRO A 111 11.79 -8.07 -9.54
N ARG A 112 12.28 -9.08 -8.81
CA ARG A 112 11.46 -10.20 -8.32
C ARG A 112 10.42 -9.76 -7.30
N VAL A 113 10.74 -8.74 -6.52
CA VAL A 113 9.85 -8.11 -5.53
C VAL A 113 8.52 -7.69 -6.16
N VAL A 114 8.53 -7.27 -7.42
CA VAL A 114 7.30 -6.88 -8.13
C VAL A 114 6.37 -8.08 -8.32
N LYS A 115 6.92 -9.22 -8.71
CA LYS A 115 6.14 -10.45 -8.89
C LYS A 115 5.56 -10.96 -7.57
N GLU A 116 6.35 -10.90 -6.50
CA GLU A 116 5.88 -11.27 -5.15
C GLU A 116 4.72 -10.37 -4.70
N LEU A 117 4.84 -9.06 -4.90
CA LEU A 117 3.78 -8.11 -4.53
C LEU A 117 2.50 -8.31 -5.35
N ILE A 118 2.61 -8.66 -6.64
CA ILE A 118 1.45 -8.98 -7.48
C ILE A 118 0.80 -10.28 -7.01
N GLY A 119 1.60 -11.31 -6.68
CA GLY A 119 1.09 -12.63 -6.24
C GLY A 119 0.37 -12.58 -4.89
N HIS A 120 0.81 -11.70 -3.98
CA HIS A 120 0.18 -11.48 -2.67
C HIS A 120 -0.77 -10.27 -2.64
N ARG A 121 -1.18 -9.76 -3.81
CA ARG A 121 -2.11 -8.63 -3.90
C ARG A 121 -3.44 -9.02 -3.26
N ILE A 122 -3.95 -8.13 -2.41
CA ILE A 122 -5.30 -8.26 -1.88
C ILE A 122 -6.22 -7.54 -2.87
N ALA A 123 -6.73 -8.30 -3.84
CA ALA A 123 -7.67 -7.81 -4.84
C ALA A 123 -9.09 -7.73 -4.26
N HIS A 124 -9.89 -6.83 -4.82
CA HIS A 124 -11.35 -6.79 -4.72
C HIS A 124 -11.95 -7.33 -6.02
#